data_AF-A0A7Y6ABE9-F1
#
_entry.id   AF-A0A7Y6ABE9-F1
#
_cell.length_a   1.000
_cell.length_b   1.000
_cell.length_c   1.000
_cell.angle_alpha   90.00
_cell.angle_beta   90.00
_cell.angle_gamma   90.00
#
_symmetry.space_group_name_H-M   'P 1'
#
loop_
_entity.id
_entity.type
_entity.pdbx_description
1 polymer ?
#
loop_
_entity_poly.entity_id
_entity_poly.type
_entity_poly.pdbx_seq_one_letter_code
_entity_poly.pdbx_strand_id
1 'polypeptide(L)' 'MGNLVGLVLVSHSTALATGLRDLIAQISGAGVAVAVAAGGPDGGLGTSPDRVTAALREAERGAGVVVLPDLGSAVL' A
#
# COMPACT_ATOMS: atom_id res chain seq x y z
N MET A 1 -4.27 11.52 -21.89
CA MET A 1 -4.51 11.26 -20.46
C MET A 1 -3.13 11.10 -19.83
N GLY A 2 -2.79 11.87 -18.79
CA GLY A 2 -1.51 11.67 -18.08
C GLY A 2 -1.51 10.34 -17.30
N ASN A 3 -0.32 9.83 -16.98
CA ASN A 3 -0.18 8.68 -16.08
C ASN A 3 -0.71 9.03 -14.68
N LEU A 4 -1.28 8.06 -13.97
CA LEU A 4 -1.78 8.24 -12.60
C LEU A 4 -0.72 7.81 -11.59
N VAL A 5 -0.74 8.45 -10.42
CA VAL A 5 0.11 8.08 -9.28
C VAL A 5 -0.49 6.85 -8.60
N GLY A 6 0.35 5.87 -8.29
CA GLY A 6 -0.03 4.70 -7.50
C GLY A 6 0.00 4.96 -6.00
N LEU A 7 -0.72 4.16 -5.23
CA LEU A 7 -0.73 4.22 -3.77
C LEU A 7 -0.26 2.90 -3.18
N VAL A 8 0.65 2.96 -2.21
CA VAL A 8 1.05 1.82 -1.37
C VAL A 8 0.71 2.14 0.08
N LEU A 9 -0.15 1.31 0.68
CA LEU A 9 -0.45 1.36 2.10
C LEU A 9 0.53 0.45 2.85
N VAL A 10 1.36 1.03 3.72
CA VAL A 10 2.29 0.28 4.57
C VAL A 10 1.74 0.25 5.99
N SER A 11 1.56 -0.94 6.56
CA SER A 11 1.03 -1.03 7.92
C SER A 11 1.57 -2.23 8.69
N HIS A 12 1.64 -2.11 10.00
CA HIS A 12 1.87 -3.25 10.87
C HIS A 12 0.71 -4.25 10.80
N SER A 13 -0.51 -3.76 10.55
CA SER A 13 -1.74 -4.56 10.57
C SER A 13 -2.29 -4.81 9.17
N THR A 14 -2.29 -6.07 8.75
CA THR A 14 -2.92 -6.50 7.49
C THR A 14 -4.39 -6.11 7.44
N ALA A 15 -5.11 -6.24 8.57
CA ALA A 15 -6.54 -5.92 8.64
C ALA A 15 -6.81 -4.43 8.40
N LEU A 16 -5.97 -3.55 8.99
CA LEU A 16 -6.12 -2.10 8.81
C LEU A 16 -5.87 -1.69 7.35
N ALA A 17 -4.74 -2.09 6.77
CA ALA A 17 -4.39 -1.70 5.41
C ALA A 17 -5.36 -2.28 4.38
N THR A 18 -5.82 -3.52 4.57
CA THR A 18 -6.83 -4.14 3.68
C THR A 18 -8.16 -3.41 3.76
N GLY A 19 -8.64 -3.10 4.98
CA GLY A 19 -9.88 -2.35 5.16
C GLY A 19 -9.82 -0.95 4.55
N LEU A 20 -8.68 -0.25 4.68
CA LEU A 20 -8.49 1.05 4.05
C LEU A 20 -8.44 0.95 2.52
N ARG A 21 -7.76 -0.04 1.94
CA ARG A 21 -7.77 -0.30 0.49
C ARG A 21 -9.20 -0.48 -0.01
N ASP A 22 -9.99 -1.31 0.68
CA ASP A 22 -11.36 -1.62 0.27
C ASP A 22 -12.28 -0.38 0.36
N LEU A 23 -12.06 0.49 1.36
CA LEU A 23 -12.73 1.78 1.42
C LEU A 23 -12.31 2.70 0.26
N ILE A 24 -11.01 2.80 -0.02
CA ILE A 24 -10.49 3.63 -1.11
C ILE A 24 -11.05 3.16 -2.45
N ALA A 25 -11.14 1.85 -2.68
CA ALA A 25 -11.68 1.28 -3.91
C ALA A 25 -13.16 1.68 -4.16
N GLN A 26 -13.94 1.89 -3.09
CA GLN A 26 -15.33 2.35 -3.21
C GLN A 26 -15.46 3.83 -3.58
N ILE A 27 -14.49 4.67 -3.22
CA ILE A 27 -14.54 6.13 -3.42
C ILE A 27 -13.77 6.62 -4.65
N SER A 28 -12.67 5.95 -5.02
CA SER A 28 -11.69 6.47 -5.98
C SER A 28 -11.90 6.00 -7.43
N GLY A 29 -12.89 5.13 -7.68
CA GLY A 29 -13.15 4.54 -8.99
C GLY A 29 -11.98 3.67 -9.50
N ALA A 30 -12.08 3.16 -10.73
CA ALA A 30 -11.10 2.21 -11.29
C ALA A 30 -9.75 2.84 -11.71
N GLY A 31 -9.51 4.12 -11.41
CA GLY A 31 -8.34 4.85 -11.90
C GLY A 31 -7.08 4.67 -11.03
N VAL A 32 -7.22 4.62 -9.71
CA VAL A 32 -6.08 4.63 -8.80
C VAL A 32 -5.67 3.21 -8.41
N ALA A 33 -4.43 2.83 -8.71
CA ALA A 33 -3.86 1.56 -8.25
C ALA A 33 -3.49 1.67 -6.76
N VAL A 34 -4.09 0.82 -5.92
CA VAL A 34 -3.82 0.78 -4.47
C VAL A 34 -3.32 -0.60 -4.09
N ALA A 35 -2.05 -0.69 -3.72
CA ALA A 35 -1.42 -1.91 -3.23
C ALA A 35 -1.21 -1.85 -1.71
N VAL A 36 -1.10 -3.03 -1.08
CA VAL A 36 -0.96 -3.18 0.37
C VAL A 36 0.34 -3.91 0.70
N ALA A 37 1.15 -3.32 1.57
CA ALA A 37 2.31 -3.94 2.19
C ALA A 37 2.14 -3.93 3.70
N ALA A 38 1.53 -4.98 4.25
CA ALA A 38 1.24 -5.02 5.68
C ALA A 38 1.49 -6.38 6.30
N GLY A 39 1.71 -6.37 7.62
CA GLY A 39 1.95 -7.55 8.42
C GLY A 39 3.42 -8.00 8.41
N GLY A 40 3.83 -8.60 9.52
CA GLY A 40 5.15 -9.18 9.68
C GLY A 40 5.33 -10.47 8.87
N PRO A 41 6.57 -10.99 8.78
CA PRO A 41 6.90 -12.21 8.04
C PRO A 41 6.01 -13.40 8.42
N ASP A 42 5.70 -13.53 9.72
CA ASP A 42 4.93 -14.65 10.28
C ASP A 42 3.41 -14.41 10.30
N GLY A 43 2.93 -13.35 9.62
CA GLY A 43 1.50 -13.00 9.54
C GLY A 43 0.94 -12.22 10.74
N GLY A 44 1.75 -12.00 11.78
CA GLY A 44 1.43 -11.11 12.90
C GLY A 44 1.62 -9.63 12.57
N LEU A 45 1.58 -8.77 13.60
CA LEU A 45 1.87 -7.35 13.43
C LEU A 45 3.34 -7.13 13.04
N GLY A 46 3.58 -6.23 12.09
CA GLY A 46 4.94 -5.89 11.64
C GLY A 46 4.96 -5.44 10.18
N THR A 47 6.15 -5.19 9.66
CA THR A 47 6.36 -4.82 8.26
C THR A 47 7.37 -5.77 7.61
N SER A 48 7.41 -5.76 6.28
CA SER A 48 8.31 -6.59 5.49
C SER A 48 8.81 -5.80 4.28
N PRO A 49 10.13 -5.60 4.12
CA PRO A 49 10.72 -4.91 2.96
C PRO A 49 10.36 -5.58 1.63
N ASP A 50 10.25 -6.91 1.62
CA ASP A 50 9.86 -7.67 0.43
C ASP A 50 8.43 -7.38 0.01
N ARG A 51 7.51 -7.29 0.97
CA ARG A 51 6.11 -6.90 0.72
C ARG A 51 6.02 -5.46 0.21
N VAL A 52 6.80 -4.54 0.78
CA VAL A 52 6.86 -3.15 0.29
C VAL A 52 7.36 -3.10 -1.14
N THR A 53 8.45 -3.82 -1.45
CA THR A 53 9.01 -3.87 -2.81
C THR A 53 8.00 -4.46 -3.82
N ALA A 54 7.27 -5.50 -3.43
CA ALA A 54 6.22 -6.08 -4.27
C ALA A 54 5.06 -5.10 -4.49
N ALA A 55 4.57 -4.43 -3.44
CA ALA A 55 3.48 -3.47 -3.52
C ALA A 55 3.85 -2.24 -4.36
N LEU A 56 5.10 -1.75 -4.28
CA LEU A 56 5.60 -0.67 -5.14
C LEU A 56 5.51 -1.05 -6.63
N ARG A 57 5.92 -2.27 -6.98
CA ARG A 57 5.83 -2.77 -8.38
C ARG A 57 4.38 -2.91 -8.82
N GLU A 58 3.50 -3.35 -7.93
CA GLU A 58 2.06 -3.51 -8.20
C GLU A 58 1.38 -2.16 -8.45
N ALA A 59 1.72 -1.12 -7.67
CA ALA A 59 1.11 0.20 -7.72
C ALA A 59 1.66 1.11 -8.83
N GLU A 60 2.85 0.84 -9.39
CA GLU A 60 3.46 1.68 -10.42
C GLU A 60 2.59 1.78 -11.69
N ARG A 61 2.33 3.01 -12.14
CA ARG A 61 1.49 3.34 -13.32
C ARG A 61 2.09 4.41 -14.23
N GLY A 62 3.37 4.72 -14.05
CA GLY A 62 4.17 5.61 -14.88
C GLY A 62 4.20 7.07 -14.44
N ALA A 63 3.58 7.41 -13.30
CA ALA A 63 3.72 8.72 -12.64
C ALA A 63 4.33 8.60 -11.23
N GLY A 64 4.87 7.43 -10.87
CA GLY A 64 5.42 7.15 -9.55
C GLY A 64 4.38 6.65 -8.54
N VAL A 65 4.83 6.51 -7.29
CA VAL A 65 4.06 5.89 -6.21
C VAL A 65 4.17 6.73 -4.93
N VAL A 66 3.02 6.95 -4.27
CA VAL A 66 2.94 7.52 -2.92
C VAL A 66 2.87 6.38 -1.91
N VAL A 67 3.74 6.43 -0.90
CA VAL A 67 3.78 5.47 0.20
C VAL A 67 3.16 6.10 1.43
N LEU A 68 2.10 5.48 1.97
CA LEU A 68 1.39 5.92 3.17
C LEU A 68 1.58 4.91 4.30
N PRO A 69 2.40 5.23 5.31
CA PRO A 69 2.57 4.38 6.48
C PRO A 69 1.54 4.66 7.59
N ASP A 70 1.33 3.67 8.46
CA ASP A 70 0.53 3.84 9.68
C ASP A 70 1.32 4.51 10.82
N LEU A 71 2.44 3.91 11.21
CA LEU A 71 3.31 4.35 12.29
C LEU A 71 4.70 4.64 11.73
N GLY A 72 5.46 5.52 12.37
CA GLY A 72 6.80 5.91 11.91
C GLY A 72 7.76 4.72 11.69
N SER A 73 7.67 3.68 12.52
CA SER A 73 8.47 2.44 12.40
C SER A 73 8.16 1.61 11.16
N ALA A 74 7.10 1.94 10.42
CA ALA A 74 6.78 1.25 9.18
C ALA A 74 7.67 1.70 8.00
N VAL A 75 8.39 2.84 8.15
CA VAL A 75 9.22 3.46 7.09
C VAL A 75 10.65 3.74 7.54
N LEU A 76 10.86 3.96 8.85
CA LEU A 76 12.18 4.18 9.46
C LEU A 76 12.91 2.86 9.74
#